data_AF-W4QNX3-F1
#
_entry.id   AF-W4QNX3-F1
#
_cell.length_a   1.000
_cell.length_b   1.000
_cell.length_c   1.000
_cell.angle_alpha   90.00
_cell.angle_beta   90.00
_cell.angle_gamma   90.00
#
_symmetry.space_group_name_H-M   'P 1'
#
loop_
_entity.id
_entity.type
_entity.pdbx_description
1 polymer ?
#
loop_
_entity_poly.entity_id
_entity_poly.type
_entity_poly.pdbx_seq_one_letter_code
_entity_poly.pdbx_strand_id
1 'polypeptide(L)' 'MAKLWASRTAVEVAIEAVQVFGGYGYTKEYPVERFFRDAKVCEIYEGTSEIQRMVISKQLLSD' A
#
# COMPACT_ATOMS: atom_id res chain seq x y z
N MET A 1 8.69 9.39 -6.19
CA MET A 1 9.01 7.95 -6.38
C MET A 1 8.89 7.13 -5.09
N ALA A 2 9.60 7.48 -4.01
CA ALA A 2 9.64 6.67 -2.77
C ALA A 2 8.26 6.31 -2.19
N LYS A 3 7.36 7.29 -2.04
CA LYS A 3 6.00 7.07 -1.51
C LYS A 3 5.24 6.01 -2.30
N LEU A 4 5.15 6.15 -3.63
CA LEU A 4 4.43 5.23 -4.52
C LEU A 4 4.94 3.79 -4.38
N TRP A 5 6.26 3.63 -4.27
CA TRP A 5 6.87 2.31 -4.11
C TRP A 5 6.57 1.72 -2.73
N ALA A 6 6.88 2.47 -1.68
CA ALA A 6 6.71 2.01 -0.30
C ALA A 6 5.25 1.70 0.05
N SER A 7 4.29 2.52 -0.39
CA SER A 7 2.87 2.29 -0.12
C SER A 7 2.36 1.02 -0.79
N ARG A 8 2.76 0.76 -2.05
CA ARG A 8 2.41 -0.48 -2.76
C ARG A 8 3.02 -1.70 -2.09
N THR A 9 4.31 -1.67 -1.76
CA THR A 9 4.97 -2.77 -1.07
C THR A 9 4.32 -3.07 0.29
N ALA A 10 3.94 -2.03 1.05
CA ALA A 10 3.27 -2.21 2.32
C ALA A 10 1.93 -2.96 2.17
N VAL A 11 1.15 -2.63 1.14
CA VAL A 11 -0.11 -3.32 0.83
C VAL A 11 0.15 -4.76 0.40
N GLU A 12 1.08 -4.99 -0.52
CA GLU A 12 1.44 -6.32 -1.04
C GLU A 12 1.85 -7.26 0.12
N VAL A 13 2.78 -6.83 0.97
CA VAL A 13 3.25 -7.62 2.13
C VAL A 13 2.15 -7.84 3.17
N ALA A 14 1.31 -6.84 3.43
CA ALA A 14 0.21 -7.00 4.38
C ALA A 14 -0.84 -8.01 3.89
N ILE A 15 -1.12 -8.05 2.58
CA ILE A 15 -2.00 -9.06 1.97
C ILE A 15 -1.39 -10.45 2.10
N GLU A 16 -0.09 -10.61 1.80
CA GLU A 16 0.61 -11.89 1.98
C GLU A 16 0.55 -12.37 3.42
N ALA A 17 0.72 -11.46 4.38
CA ALA A 17 0.60 -11.78 5.80
C ALA A 17 -0.82 -12.26 6.16
N VAL A 18 -1.88 -11.62 5.64
CA VAL A 18 -3.27 -12.10 5.81
C VAL A 18 -3.40 -13.53 5.26
N GLN A 19 -2.85 -13.79 4.08
CA GLN A 19 -2.89 -15.11 3.45
C GLN A 19 -2.18 -16.20 4.27
N VAL A 20 -1.00 -15.89 4.84
CA VAL A 20 -0.25 -16.81 5.71
C VAL A 20 -1.05 -17.22 6.95
N PHE A 21 -1.84 -16.30 7.51
CA PHE A 21 -2.72 -16.57 8.66
C PHE A 21 -4.04 -17.27 8.27
N GLY A 22 -4.32 -17.44 6.97
CA GLY A 22 -5.54 -18.07 6.47
C GLY A 22 -6.81 -17.37 6.97
N GLY A 23 -7.81 -18.14 7.40
CA GLY A 23 -9.07 -17.59 7.92
C GLY A 23 -8.89 -16.69 9.14
N TYR A 24 -7.91 -16.99 10.00
CA TYR A 24 -7.56 -16.15 11.15
C TYR A 24 -6.97 -14.80 10.74
N GLY A 25 -6.38 -14.71 9.54
CA GLY A 25 -5.90 -13.45 8.98
C GLY A 25 -7.01 -12.46 8.64
N TYR A 26 -8.27 -12.92 8.60
CA TYR A 26 -9.47 -12.12 8.37
C TYR A 26 -10.26 -11.79 9.65
N THR A 27 -9.83 -12.31 10.81
CA THR A 27 -10.47 -12.03 12.10
C THR A 27 -9.73 -10.94 12.85
N LYS A 28 -10.41 -10.28 13.79
CA LYS A 28 -9.80 -9.27 14.67
C LYS A 28 -8.97 -9.87 15.82
N GLU A 29 -8.84 -11.20 15.85
CA GLU A 29 -8.02 -11.91 16.84
C GLU A 29 -6.53 -11.67 16.61
N TYR A 30 -6.13 -11.50 15.34
CA TYR A 30 -4.77 -11.17 14.94
C TYR A 30 -4.72 -9.79 14.27
N PRO A 31 -3.65 -8.99 14.50
CA PRO A 31 -3.60 -7.61 14.02
C PRO A 31 -3.35 -7.49 12.51
N VAL A 32 -3.15 -8.61 11.80
CA VAL A 32 -2.73 -8.61 10.39
C VAL A 32 -3.76 -7.99 9.45
N GLU A 33 -5.06 -8.18 9.71
CA GLU A 33 -6.14 -7.50 8.99
C GLU A 33 -6.07 -5.97 9.15
N ARG A 34 -5.72 -5.52 10.35
CA ARG A 34 -5.55 -4.09 10.65
C ARG A 34 -4.37 -3.52 9.87
N PHE A 35 -3.25 -4.23 9.81
CA PHE A 35 -2.09 -3.79 9.05
C PHE A 35 -2.41 -3.64 7.55
N PHE A 36 -3.20 -4.54 6.98
CA PHE A 36 -3.68 -4.37 5.60
C PHE A 36 -4.54 -3.12 5.43
N ARG A 37 -5.54 -2.90 6.32
CA ARG A 37 -6.40 -1.70 6.27
C ARG A 37 -5.59 -0.41 6.40
N ASP A 38 -4.65 -0.39 7.34
CA ASP A 38 -3.81 0.77 7.61
C ASP A 38 -2.83 1.02 6.44
N ALA A 39 -2.24 -0.03 5.86
CA ALA A 39 -1.37 0.09 4.69
C ALA A 39 -2.12 0.64 3.47
N LYS A 40 -3.39 0.25 3.28
CA LYS A 40 -4.16 0.64 2.10
C LYS A 40 -4.41 2.15 2.02
N VAL A 41 -4.53 2.83 3.16
CA VAL A 41 -4.73 4.29 3.17
C VAL A 41 -3.54 5.05 2.56
N CYS A 42 -2.33 4.49 2.64
CA CYS A 42 -1.10 5.11 2.15
C CYS A 42 -1.08 5.26 0.62
N GLU A 43 -1.87 4.47 -0.11
CA GLU A 43 -2.04 4.61 -1.57
C GLU A 43 -3.03 5.71 -1.96
N ILE A 44 -3.74 6.30 -1.00
CA ILE A 44 -4.81 7.29 -1.23
C ILE A 44 -4.43 8.65 -0.64
N TYR A 45 -4.05 8.67 0.64
CA TYR A 45 -3.73 9.88 1.38
C TYR A 45 -2.41 10.50 0.89
N GLU A 46 -2.27 11.84 1.00
CA GLU A 46 -1.08 12.60 0.54
C GLU A 46 -0.73 12.34 -0.94
N GLY A 47 -1.77 12.26 -1.77
CA GLY A 47 -1.70 12.00 -3.21
C GLY A 47 -1.80 10.51 -3.53
N THR A 48 -2.80 10.17 -4.34
CA THR A 48 -3.04 8.78 -4.74
C THR A 48 -1.88 8.22 -5.56
N SER A 49 -1.80 6.89 -5.65
CA SER A 49 -0.82 6.21 -6.52
C SER A 49 -0.81 6.75 -7.95
N GLU A 50 -1.96 7.09 -8.52
CA GLU A 50 -2.11 7.64 -9.87
C GLU A 50 -1.55 9.05 -9.96
N ILE A 51 -1.82 9.90 -8.96
CA ILE A 51 -1.26 11.26 -8.87
C ILE A 51 0.26 11.18 -8.74
N GLN A 52 0.78 10.27 -7.91
CA GLN A 52 2.22 10.07 -7.78
C GLN A 52 2.86 9.66 -9.11
N ARG A 53 2.24 8.75 -9.88
CA ARG A 53 2.71 8.39 -11.22
C ARG A 53 2.72 9.60 -12.16
N MET A 54 1.65 10.40 -12.18
CA MET A 54 1.57 11.61 -13.01
C MET A 54 2.69 12.60 -12.70
N VAL A 55 2.94 12.87 -11.41
CA VAL A 55 4.01 13.78 -10.96
C VAL A 55 5.39 13.25 -11.36
N ILE A 56 5.64 11.96 -11.14
CA ILE A 56 6.91 11.31 -11.52
C ILE A 56 7.12 11.39 -13.03
N SER A 57 6.11 11.04 -13.84
CA SER A 57 6.20 11.11 -15.30
C SER A 57 6.47 12.53 -15.78
N LYS A 58 5.83 13.53 -15.19
CA LYS A 58 6.08 14.94 -15.53
C LYS A 58 7.51 15.36 -15.23
N GLN A 59 8.07 14.94 -14.09
CA GLN A 59 9.46 15.23 -13.72
C GLN A 59 10.46 14.54 -14.67
N LEU A 60 10.22 13.29 -15.04
CA LEU A 60 11.10 12.54 -15.94
C LEU A 60 11.10 13.05 -17.39
N LEU A 61 10.00 13.67 -17.83
CA LEU A 61 9.86 14.21 -19.20
C LEU A 61 10.21 15.70 -19.31
N SER A 62 10.43 16.38 -18.17
CA SER A 62 10.85 17.78 -18.14
C SER A 62 12.36 17.97 -18.16
N ASP A 63 13.11 16.90 -17.94
CA ASP A 63 14.55 16.81 -18.13
C ASP A 63 14.87 16.36 -19.57
#